data_AF-H2YGG8-F1
#
_entry.id   AF-H2YGG8-F1
#
_cell.length_a   1.000
_cell.length_b   1.000
_cell.length_c   1.000
_cell.angle_alpha   90.00
_cell.angle_beta   90.00
_cell.angle_gamma   90.00
#
_symmetry.space_group_name_H-M   'P 1'
#
loop_
_entity.id
_entity.type
_entity.pdbx_description
1 polymer ?
#
loop_
_entity_poly.entity_id
_entity_poly.type
_entity_poly.pdbx_seq_one_letter_code
_entity_poly.pdbx_strand_id
1 'polypeptide(L)'
;MQRWQSRTGVQPSLLMCGDFNSTPNSPLHQLITSGQLNYKGIAAKQVSGQESHGGVYRELPPILLPQCLFINGNCTYASEKKAINAINYELSHCLGVIKSSNEPHTLEEATTMQNNGATVDYIFYSENNRPEGANVSQRIVNLELQGCLSHISAKDIGKIGGIPNVYHSSDHMPVVAQFRVTVK
;
A
#
# COMPACT_ATOMS: atom_id res chain seq x y z
N MET A 1 -0.76 -18.60 -10.26
CA MET A 1 -1.20 -17.60 -9.26
C MET A 1 -2.69 -17.76 -9.04
N GLN A 2 -3.14 -17.81 -7.78
CA GLN A 2 -4.56 -17.68 -7.47
C GLN A 2 -5.00 -16.28 -7.92
N ARG A 3 -5.77 -16.23 -9.01
CA ARG A 3 -6.39 -15.01 -9.52
C ARG A 3 -7.73 -14.83 -8.82
N TRP A 4 -8.16 -13.58 -8.69
CA TRP A 4 -9.53 -13.25 -8.30
C TRP A 4 -10.49 -13.95 -9.25
N GLN A 5 -11.19 -14.98 -8.79
CA GLN A 5 -12.24 -15.61 -9.58
C GLN A 5 -13.48 -14.74 -9.47
N SER A 6 -13.76 -13.97 -10.53
CA SER A 6 -15.04 -13.28 -10.64
C SER A 6 -16.17 -14.29 -10.68
N ARG A 7 -17.14 -14.14 -9.78
CA ARG A 7 -18.37 -14.94 -9.77
C ARG A 7 -19.39 -14.48 -10.81
N THR A 8 -19.16 -13.34 -11.46
CA THR A 8 -20.18 -12.61 -12.25
C THR A 8 -19.74 -12.32 -13.69
N GLY A 9 -18.59 -12.84 -14.14
CA GLY A 9 -18.02 -12.52 -15.45
C GLY A 9 -17.51 -11.07 -15.58
N VAL A 10 -17.56 -10.29 -14.49
CA VAL A 10 -17.06 -8.92 -14.39
C VAL A 10 -15.82 -8.91 -13.48
N GLN A 11 -14.70 -8.38 -13.97
CA GLN A 11 -13.51 -8.17 -13.15
C GLN A 11 -13.71 -6.90 -12.29
N PRO A 12 -13.75 -6.99 -10.95
CA PRO A 12 -13.85 -5.81 -10.09
C PRO A 12 -12.51 -5.06 -10.03
N SER A 13 -12.60 -3.75 -9.77
CA SER A 13 -11.46 -2.95 -9.30
C SER A 13 -11.26 -3.14 -7.79
N LEU A 14 -10.05 -2.90 -7.32
CA LEU A 14 -9.67 -2.91 -5.92
C LEU A 14 -9.63 -1.48 -5.37
N LEU A 15 -10.18 -1.31 -4.16
CA LEU A 15 -9.92 -0.19 -3.25
C LEU A 15 -9.40 -0.78 -1.95
N MET A 16 -8.27 -0.28 -1.45
CA MET A 16 -7.62 -0.73 -0.23
C MET A 16 -7.28 0.48 0.62
N CYS A 17 -7.92 0.59 1.78
CA CYS A 17 -7.79 1.73 2.69
C CYS A 17 -7.16 1.29 4.01
N GLY A 18 -6.45 2.19 4.67
CA GLY A 18 -6.01 1.99 6.05
C GLY A 18 -4.84 2.87 6.44
N ASP A 19 -4.49 2.79 7.72
CA ASP A 19 -3.20 3.23 8.25
C ASP A 19 -2.18 2.09 8.04
N PHE A 20 -1.20 2.33 7.17
CA PHE A 20 -0.15 1.36 6.84
C PHE A 20 1.10 1.54 7.69
N ASN A 21 1.16 2.58 8.53
CA ASN A 21 2.36 3.00 9.27
C ASN A 21 3.61 2.93 8.38
N SER A 22 3.51 3.48 7.17
CA SER A 22 4.55 3.46 6.16
C SER A 22 4.48 4.71 5.31
N THR A 23 5.60 5.42 5.16
CA THR A 23 5.66 6.67 4.42
C THR A 23 5.61 6.43 2.91
N PRO A 24 5.32 7.49 2.11
CA PRO A 24 5.51 7.40 0.67
C PRO A 24 6.96 7.00 0.37
N ASN A 25 7.16 6.24 -0.71
CA ASN A 25 8.46 5.71 -1.14
C ASN A 25 9.16 4.73 -0.18
N SER A 26 8.50 4.32 0.91
CA SER A 26 8.99 3.22 1.74
C SER A 26 9.01 1.90 0.96
N PRO A 27 9.88 0.93 1.32
CA PRO A 27 9.87 -0.40 0.70
C PRO A 27 8.49 -1.06 0.71
N LEU A 28 7.69 -0.90 1.78
CA LEU A 28 6.33 -1.45 1.82
C LEU A 28 5.40 -0.74 0.82
N HIS A 29 5.43 0.59 0.76
CA HIS A 29 4.67 1.35 -0.23
C HIS A 29 5.08 0.97 -1.67
N GLN A 30 6.38 0.77 -1.91
CA GLN A 30 6.88 0.31 -3.20
C GLN A 30 6.28 -1.06 -3.56
N LEU A 31 6.32 -2.05 -2.66
CA LEU A 31 5.72 -3.36 -2.92
C LEU A 31 4.25 -3.26 -3.34
N ILE A 32 3.47 -2.41 -2.67
CA ILE A 32 2.03 -2.22 -2.97
C ILE A 32 1.82 -1.58 -4.34
N THR A 33 2.59 -0.55 -4.67
CA THR A 33 2.41 0.24 -5.90
C THR A 33 3.02 -0.38 -7.15
N SER A 34 4.24 -0.94 -7.03
CA SER A 34 4.95 -1.60 -8.14
C SER A 34 4.54 -3.07 -8.33
N GLY A 35 3.94 -3.67 -7.30
CA GLY A 35 3.63 -5.08 -7.23
C GLY A 35 4.83 -6.00 -7.00
N GLN A 36 6.05 -5.47 -6.83
CA GLN A 36 7.27 -6.24 -6.60
C GLN A 36 8.28 -5.51 -5.73
N LEU A 37 8.99 -6.26 -4.87
CA LEU A 37 10.06 -5.72 -4.03
C LEU A 37 11.19 -6.75 -3.91
N ASN A 38 12.41 -6.34 -4.29
CA ASN A 38 13.61 -7.03 -3.86
C ASN A 38 14.09 -6.43 -2.54
N TYR A 39 13.99 -7.19 -1.45
CA TYR A 39 14.29 -6.73 -0.10
C TYR A 39 15.68 -7.13 0.40
N LYS A 40 16.57 -7.61 -0.48
CA LYS A 40 17.93 -8.00 -0.10
C LYS A 40 18.69 -6.80 0.48
N GLY A 41 19.23 -6.96 1.67
CA GLY A 41 19.98 -5.90 2.37
C GLY A 41 19.11 -4.80 2.97
N ILE A 42 17.78 -4.89 2.87
CA ILE A 42 16.88 -3.96 3.57
C ILE A 42 16.83 -4.34 5.05
N ALA A 43 17.08 -3.37 5.93
CA ALA A 43 16.88 -3.56 7.36
C ALA A 43 15.41 -3.47 7.74
N ALA A 44 14.98 -4.25 8.73
CA ALA A 44 13.59 -4.26 9.20
C ALA A 44 13.06 -2.86 9.56
N LYS A 45 13.91 -1.99 10.12
CA LYS A 45 13.55 -0.61 10.48
C LYS A 45 13.37 0.34 9.30
N GLN A 46 13.81 -0.03 8.10
CA GLN A 46 13.71 0.79 6.89
C GLN A 46 12.42 0.51 6.11
N VAL A 47 11.73 -0.60 6.41
CA VAL A 47 10.57 -1.08 5.63
C VAL A 47 9.43 -0.07 5.58
N SER A 48 9.20 0.65 6.68
CA SER A 48 8.15 1.69 6.77
C SER A 48 8.61 3.07 6.31
N GLY A 49 9.92 3.31 6.12
CA GLY A 49 10.45 4.65 5.88
C GLY A 49 10.35 5.62 7.06
N GLN A 50 9.79 5.20 8.20
CA GLN A 50 9.70 6.02 9.43
C GLN A 50 10.99 5.93 10.26
N GLU A 51 12.16 6.12 9.63
CA GLU A 51 13.45 5.90 10.29
C GLU A 51 13.56 6.66 11.63
N SER A 52 13.58 5.90 12.73
CA SER A 52 13.84 6.44 14.06
C SER A 52 15.35 6.44 14.34
N HIS A 53 15.87 7.51 14.95
CA HIS A 53 17.25 7.55 15.43
C HIS A 53 17.46 6.47 16.51
N GLY A 54 18.23 5.43 16.17
CA GLY A 54 18.50 4.28 17.04
C GLY A 54 17.90 2.96 16.54
N GLY A 55 18.03 1.91 17.34
CA GLY A 55 17.53 0.56 17.03
C GLY A 55 18.55 -0.37 16.37
N VAL A 56 18.45 -1.65 16.74
CA VAL A 56 19.33 -2.72 16.24
C VAL A 56 19.15 -2.88 14.73
N TYR A 57 20.26 -2.82 14.00
CA TYR A 57 20.26 -3.15 12.59
C TYR A 57 20.04 -4.66 12.44
N ARG A 58 18.90 -5.04 11.86
CA ARG A 58 18.55 -6.42 11.54
C ARG A 58 18.06 -6.47 10.11
N GLU A 59 18.85 -7.08 9.23
CA GLU A 59 18.44 -7.33 7.85
C GLU A 59 17.26 -8.30 7.81
N LEU A 60 16.38 -8.09 6.84
CA LEU A 60 15.27 -8.99 6.60
C LEU A 60 15.78 -10.36 6.13
N PRO A 61 15.31 -11.46 6.72
CA PRO A 61 15.76 -12.80 6.34
C PRO A 61 15.18 -13.20 4.97
N PRO A 62 15.84 -14.11 4.23
CA PRO A 62 15.32 -14.62 2.95
C PRO A 62 14.03 -15.44 3.09
N ILE A 63 13.70 -15.90 4.30
CA ILE A 63 12.39 -16.50 4.59
C ILE A 63 11.64 -15.50 5.46
N LEU A 64 11.01 -14.51 4.81
CA LEU A 64 10.31 -13.43 5.50
C LEU A 64 8.90 -13.83 5.96
N LEU A 65 8.16 -14.52 5.11
CA LEU A 65 6.75 -14.81 5.33
C LEU A 65 6.55 -16.11 6.14
N PRO A 66 5.54 -16.15 7.03
CA PRO A 66 5.30 -17.29 7.91
C PRO A 66 4.83 -18.51 7.12
N GLN A 67 5.71 -19.50 7.00
CA GLN A 67 5.47 -20.74 6.24
C GLN A 67 4.29 -21.56 6.78
N CYS A 68 4.01 -21.46 8.09
CA CYS A 68 2.86 -22.12 8.71
C CYS A 68 1.51 -21.57 8.26
N LEU A 69 1.47 -20.34 7.72
CA LEU A 69 0.27 -19.73 7.14
C LEU A 69 0.14 -20.00 5.64
N PHE A 70 1.06 -20.78 5.06
CA PHE A 70 1.09 -21.09 3.63
C PHE A 70 1.18 -19.84 2.75
N ILE A 71 1.78 -18.75 3.22
CA ILE A 71 1.95 -17.53 2.43
C ILE A 71 3.31 -17.57 1.73
N ASN A 72 3.30 -17.51 0.40
CA ASN A 72 4.51 -17.53 -0.41
C ASN A 72 4.95 -16.09 -0.81
N GLY A 73 6.13 -15.98 -1.43
CA GLY A 73 6.69 -14.70 -1.90
C GLY A 73 5.84 -13.98 -2.95
N ASN A 74 4.79 -14.59 -3.50
CA ASN A 74 3.86 -13.94 -4.42
C ASN A 74 2.63 -13.38 -3.70
N CYS A 75 2.71 -13.26 -2.36
CA CYS A 75 1.65 -12.77 -1.48
C CYS A 75 0.32 -13.53 -1.70
N THR A 76 0.38 -14.82 -2.03
CA THR A 76 -0.80 -15.70 -2.14
C THR A 76 -0.67 -16.89 -1.19
N TYR A 77 -1.80 -17.55 -0.94
CA TYR A 77 -1.79 -18.86 -0.29
C TYR A 77 -1.22 -19.93 -1.24
N ALA A 78 -0.35 -20.78 -0.72
CA ALA A 78 0.18 -21.96 -1.40
C ALA A 78 -0.77 -23.14 -1.19
N SER A 79 -0.99 -23.93 -2.23
CA SER A 79 -1.86 -25.12 -2.20
C SER A 79 -1.21 -26.35 -1.55
N GLU A 80 0.12 -26.36 -1.40
CA GLU A 80 0.89 -27.49 -0.89
C GLU A 80 1.94 -27.04 0.12
N LYS A 81 2.29 -27.94 1.06
CA LYS A 81 3.49 -27.84 1.92
C LYS A 81 4.75 -28.02 1.09
N LYS A 82 5.04 -27.10 0.16
CA LYS A 82 6.39 -27.04 -0.42
C LYS A 82 7.29 -26.37 0.60
N ALA A 83 8.30 -27.10 1.08
CA ALA A 83 9.38 -26.51 1.84
C ALA A 83 10.01 -25.41 0.97
N ILE A 84 9.81 -24.15 1.35
CA ILE A 84 10.46 -23.02 0.69
C ILE A 84 11.91 -22.99 1.21
N ASN A 85 12.75 -23.85 0.65
CA ASN A 85 14.19 -23.92 0.97
C ASN A 85 15.05 -23.08 0.01
N ALA A 86 14.43 -22.36 -0.92
CA ALA A 86 15.16 -21.45 -1.79
C ALA A 86 15.29 -20.10 -1.09
N ILE A 87 16.53 -19.65 -0.89
CA ILE A 87 16.85 -18.28 -0.50
C ILE A 87 16.24 -17.37 -1.59
N ASN A 88 15.22 -16.60 -1.22
CA ASN A 88 14.57 -15.65 -2.11
C ASN A 88 14.40 -14.32 -1.37
N TYR A 89 14.73 -13.21 -2.02
CA TYR A 89 14.53 -11.86 -1.47
C TYR A 89 13.47 -11.08 -2.26
N GLU A 90 12.66 -11.77 -3.04
CA GLU A 90 11.63 -11.16 -3.87
C GLU A 90 10.25 -11.40 -3.26
N LEU A 91 9.54 -10.30 -3.04
CA LEU A 91 8.10 -10.29 -2.84
C LEU A 91 7.43 -9.78 -4.11
N SER A 92 6.27 -10.32 -4.42
CA SER A 92 5.42 -9.84 -5.50
C SER A 92 3.94 -10.02 -5.18
N HIS A 93 3.06 -9.32 -5.87
CA HIS A 93 1.62 -9.56 -5.82
C HIS A 93 0.97 -9.39 -7.20
N CYS A 94 -0.23 -9.92 -7.36
CA CYS A 94 -0.98 -9.88 -8.63
C CYS A 94 -2.21 -8.98 -8.59
N LEU A 95 -2.17 -7.90 -7.79
CA LEU A 95 -3.29 -6.95 -7.65
C LEU A 95 -3.41 -5.99 -8.84
N GLY A 96 -2.47 -6.06 -9.79
CA GLY A 96 -2.39 -5.22 -10.98
C GLY A 96 -1.64 -3.91 -10.71
N VAL A 97 -1.92 -2.88 -11.52
CA VAL A 97 -1.31 -1.55 -11.35
C VAL A 97 -2.06 -0.84 -10.24
N ILE A 98 -1.37 -0.61 -9.12
CA ILE A 98 -1.93 0.04 -7.93
C ILE A 98 -1.42 1.47 -7.86
N LYS A 99 -2.34 2.41 -7.69
CA LYS A 99 -2.06 3.82 -7.45
C LYS A 99 -2.49 4.21 -6.05
N SER A 100 -1.89 5.27 -5.51
CA SER A 100 -2.30 5.91 -4.26
C SER A 100 -3.17 7.13 -4.55
N SER A 101 -4.21 7.37 -3.74
CA SER A 101 -4.97 8.62 -3.79
C SER A 101 -4.18 9.82 -3.26
N ASN A 102 -3.19 9.57 -2.41
CA ASN A 102 -2.41 10.57 -1.70
C ASN A 102 -0.96 10.48 -2.16
N GLU A 103 -0.71 10.57 -3.47
CA GLU A 103 0.61 11.05 -3.88
C GLU A 103 0.68 12.51 -3.41
N PRO A 104 1.51 12.82 -2.39
CA PRO A 104 1.46 14.13 -1.75
C PRO A 104 1.59 15.20 -2.84
N HIS A 105 0.63 16.11 -2.94
CA HIS A 105 0.73 17.22 -3.88
C HIS A 105 1.97 18.07 -3.55
N THR A 106 2.40 18.01 -2.28
CA THR A 106 3.66 18.53 -1.78
C THR A 106 4.26 17.57 -0.75
N LEU A 107 5.59 17.58 -0.59
CA LEU A 107 6.30 16.77 0.42
C LEU A 107 5.93 17.10 1.88
N GLU A 108 5.13 18.14 2.13
CA GLU A 108 4.80 18.62 3.48
C GLU A 108 3.42 18.16 3.98
N GLU A 109 2.59 17.56 3.12
CA GLU A 109 1.29 17.02 3.48
C GLU A 109 1.44 15.83 4.43
N ALA A 110 0.63 15.81 5.50
CA ALA A 110 0.68 14.77 6.52
C ALA A 110 -0.73 14.28 6.87
N THR A 111 -0.86 12.97 7.05
CA THR A 111 -2.07 12.34 7.55
C THR A 111 -2.03 12.15 9.05
N THR A 112 -0.87 12.29 9.69
CA THR A 112 -0.69 12.29 11.15
C THR A 112 0.50 13.16 11.56
N MET A 113 0.54 13.58 12.83
CA MET A 113 1.64 14.37 13.39
C MET A 113 2.77 13.53 14.01
N GLN A 114 2.80 12.22 13.76
CA GLN A 114 3.94 11.37 14.12
C GLN A 114 5.22 11.86 13.41
N ASN A 115 6.37 11.83 14.10
CA ASN A 115 7.70 12.18 13.56
C ASN A 115 7.78 13.56 12.85
N ASN A 116 7.15 14.61 13.42
CA ASN A 116 7.03 15.95 12.83
C ASN A 116 6.17 16.01 11.55
N GLY A 117 5.30 15.02 11.34
CA GLY A 117 4.42 14.92 10.18
C GLY A 117 4.76 13.71 9.33
N ALA A 118 3.79 12.85 9.10
CA ALA A 118 3.93 11.69 8.21
C ALA A 118 2.63 11.45 7.44
N THR A 119 2.78 10.96 6.22
CA THR A 119 1.68 10.35 5.46
C THR A 119 1.78 8.84 5.65
N VAL A 120 0.80 8.25 6.34
CA VAL A 120 0.72 6.81 6.61
C VAL A 120 -0.64 6.22 6.27
N ASP A 121 -1.62 7.09 6.01
CA ASP A 121 -2.98 6.73 5.64
C ASP A 121 -3.17 6.84 4.12
N TYR A 122 -3.68 5.78 3.51
CA TYR A 122 -3.82 5.71 2.06
C TYR A 122 -5.17 5.15 1.64
N ILE A 123 -5.64 5.60 0.49
CA ILE A 123 -6.60 4.86 -0.34
C ILE A 123 -5.83 4.41 -1.58
N PHE A 124 -5.39 3.15 -1.58
CA PHE A 124 -4.85 2.52 -2.77
C PHE A 124 -5.98 2.04 -3.67
N TYR A 125 -5.81 2.18 -4.98
CA TYR A 125 -6.80 1.73 -5.96
C TYR A 125 -6.11 1.10 -7.16
N SER A 126 -6.80 0.13 -7.76
CA SER A 126 -6.32 -0.46 -9.00
C SER A 126 -6.83 0.31 -10.21
N GLU A 127 -5.93 0.65 -11.14
CA GLU A 127 -6.29 1.29 -12.39
C GLU A 127 -6.06 0.33 -13.57
N ASN A 128 -7.00 0.26 -14.51
CA ASN A 128 -6.88 -0.55 -15.74
C ASN A 128 -6.46 -2.01 -15.47
N ASN A 129 -7.11 -2.64 -14.49
CA ASN A 129 -6.85 -4.00 -14.02
C ASN A 129 -7.23 -5.08 -15.05
N ARG A 130 -6.63 -5.03 -16.24
CA ARG A 130 -6.79 -6.07 -17.26
C ARG A 130 -5.80 -7.19 -16.94
N PRO A 131 -6.27 -8.39 -16.55
CA PRO A 131 -5.38 -9.51 -16.36
C PRO A 131 -4.66 -9.85 -17.67
N GLU A 132 -3.38 -10.19 -17.60
CA GLU A 132 -2.70 -10.83 -18.71
C GLU A 132 -3.43 -12.14 -19.08
N GLY A 133 -3.88 -12.21 -20.33
CA GLY A 133 -4.69 -13.34 -20.84
C GLY A 133 -6.19 -13.23 -20.56
N ALA A 134 -6.70 -12.07 -20.14
CA ALA A 134 -8.15 -11.85 -20.07
C ALA A 134 -8.78 -11.86 -21.47
N ASN A 135 -9.82 -12.67 -21.64
CA ASN A 135 -10.62 -12.69 -22.86
C ASN A 135 -11.16 -11.29 -23.16
N VAL A 136 -11.19 -10.92 -24.44
CA VAL A 136 -11.70 -9.64 -24.94
C VAL A 136 -13.14 -9.36 -24.48
N SER A 137 -13.90 -10.40 -24.13
CA SER A 137 -15.29 -10.34 -23.67
C SER A 137 -15.46 -10.11 -22.15
N GLN A 138 -14.39 -10.11 -21.36
CA GLN A 138 -14.50 -9.92 -19.91
C GLN A 138 -14.72 -8.44 -19.60
N ARG A 139 -15.86 -8.12 -18.97
CA ARG A 139 -16.16 -6.75 -18.53
C ARG A 139 -15.25 -6.36 -17.37
N ILE A 140 -14.63 -5.20 -17.42
CA ILE A 140 -13.70 -4.73 -16.39
C ILE A 140 -14.26 -3.47 -15.76
N VAL A 141 -14.44 -3.49 -14.45
CA VAL A 141 -14.68 -2.27 -13.69
C VAL A 141 -13.36 -1.50 -13.65
N ASN A 142 -13.41 -0.23 -14.03
CA ASN A 142 -12.29 0.69 -13.95
C ASN A 142 -12.62 1.82 -12.98
N LEU A 143 -11.67 2.12 -12.11
CA LEU A 143 -11.67 3.31 -11.25
C LEU A 143 -10.74 4.35 -11.86
N GLU A 144 -11.25 5.58 -11.94
CA GLU A 144 -10.47 6.74 -12.34
C GLU A 144 -10.59 7.80 -11.25
N LEU A 145 -9.48 8.19 -10.64
CA LEU A 145 -9.45 9.23 -9.62
C LEU A 145 -9.86 10.57 -10.25
N GLN A 146 -10.91 11.20 -9.72
CA GLN A 146 -11.41 12.50 -10.18
C GLN A 146 -10.94 13.65 -9.29
N GLY A 147 -10.62 13.35 -8.03
CA GLY A 147 -10.11 14.32 -7.07
C GLY A 147 -9.87 13.71 -5.70
N CYS A 148 -9.08 14.40 -4.89
CA CYS A 148 -8.79 14.06 -3.50
C CYS A 148 -8.90 15.32 -2.63
N LEU A 149 -9.18 15.12 -1.34
CA LEU A 149 -9.07 16.19 -0.35
C LEU A 149 -7.59 16.38 -0.02
N SER A 150 -7.03 17.54 -0.38
CA SER A 150 -5.66 17.91 0.00
C SER A 150 -5.51 17.95 1.51
N HIS A 151 -4.36 17.51 2.01
CA HIS A 151 -4.06 17.57 3.44
C HIS A 151 -3.43 18.90 3.84
N ILE A 152 -3.47 19.19 5.13
CA ILE A 152 -2.81 20.35 5.70
C ILE A 152 -1.34 20.00 5.90
N SER A 153 -0.43 20.97 5.70
CA SER A 153 0.99 20.76 5.97
C SER A 153 1.23 20.45 7.45
N ALA A 154 2.20 19.60 7.76
CA ALA A 154 2.57 19.31 9.15
C ALA A 154 2.95 20.59 9.93
N LYS A 155 3.56 21.56 9.24
CA LYS A 155 3.91 22.87 9.78
C LYS A 155 2.68 23.67 10.21
N ASP A 156 1.62 23.67 9.40
CA ASP A 156 0.39 24.40 9.72
C ASP A 156 -0.39 23.70 10.84
N ILE A 157 -0.40 22.38 10.88
CA ILE A 157 -0.95 21.62 12.02
C ILE A 157 -0.15 21.95 13.31
N GLY A 158 1.17 22.12 13.19
CA GLY A 158 2.02 22.58 14.29
C GLY A 158 1.64 23.96 14.86
N LYS A 159 1.14 24.89 14.03
CA LYS A 159 0.71 26.24 14.46
C LYS A 159 -0.49 26.21 15.42
N ILE A 160 -1.31 25.16 15.35
CA ILE A 160 -2.46 24.96 16.26
C ILE A 160 -2.13 24.02 17.43
N GLY A 161 -0.86 23.73 17.67
CA GLY A 161 -0.39 22.88 18.77
C GLY A 161 -0.40 21.38 18.48
N GLY A 162 -0.52 20.97 17.20
CA GLY A 162 -0.62 19.56 16.82
C GLY A 162 -2.05 19.02 16.88
N ILE A 163 -2.20 17.72 16.63
CA ILE A 163 -3.46 16.96 16.79
C ILE A 163 -3.20 15.70 17.65
N PRO A 164 -4.17 15.22 18.44
CA PRO A 164 -5.53 15.76 18.58
C PRO A 164 -5.52 17.07 19.40
N ASN A 165 -6.55 17.89 19.21
CA ASN A 165 -6.75 19.16 19.91
C ASN A 165 -8.25 19.50 20.02
N VAL A 166 -8.60 20.71 20.46
CA VAL A 166 -10.00 21.14 20.63
C VAL A 166 -10.81 21.21 19.32
N TYR A 167 -10.13 21.26 18.17
CA TYR A 167 -10.72 21.29 16.83
C TYR A 167 -10.70 19.91 16.15
N HIS A 168 -9.76 19.04 16.51
CA HIS A 168 -9.53 17.72 15.91
C HIS A 168 -9.46 16.62 16.99
N SER A 169 -10.47 15.74 17.02
CA SER A 169 -10.57 14.68 18.04
C SER A 169 -9.72 13.43 17.75
N SER A 170 -9.01 13.38 16.63
CA SER A 170 -8.09 12.29 16.25
C SER A 170 -6.69 12.87 15.99
N ASP A 171 -5.68 12.04 16.19
CA ASP A 171 -4.29 12.24 15.78
C ASP A 171 -4.03 11.97 14.28
N HIS A 172 -5.07 11.56 13.54
CA HIS A 172 -5.03 11.39 12.10
C HIS A 172 -6.01 12.32 11.38
N MET A 173 -5.65 12.72 10.17
CA MET A 173 -6.46 13.50 9.25
C MET A 173 -7.26 12.57 8.33
N PRO A 174 -8.52 12.90 8.02
CA PRO A 174 -9.32 12.09 7.11
C PRO A 174 -8.72 12.08 5.69
N VAL A 175 -8.70 10.91 5.07
CA VAL A 175 -8.36 10.73 3.65
C VAL A 175 -9.64 10.58 2.85
N VAL A 176 -9.80 11.40 1.81
CA VAL A 176 -10.99 11.40 0.96
C VAL A 176 -10.58 11.42 -0.51
N ALA A 177 -11.18 10.54 -1.30
CA ALA A 177 -10.98 10.44 -2.74
C ALA A 177 -12.31 10.24 -3.46
N GLN A 178 -12.45 10.86 -4.63
CA GLN A 178 -13.60 10.71 -5.51
C GLN A 178 -13.19 9.91 -6.75
N PHE A 179 -13.94 8.85 -7.04
CA PHE A 179 -13.68 7.99 -8.19
C PHE A 179 -14.84 8.03 -9.18
N ARG A 180 -14.50 8.11 -10.48
CA ARG A 180 -15.41 7.75 -11.55
C ARG A 180 -15.32 6.24 -11.76
N VAL A 181 -16.48 5.57 -11.74
CA VAL A 181 -16.59 4.14 -11.97
C VAL A 181 -17.10 3.90 -13.39
N THR A 182 -16.36 3.13 -14.17
CA THR A 182 -16.77 2.74 -15.53
C THR A 182 -16.68 1.24 -15.71
N VAL A 183 -17.45 0.69 -16.65
CA VAL A 183 -17.36 -0.72 -17.05
C VAL A 183 -16.94 -0.73 -18.51
N LYS A 184 -15.78 -1.31 -18.80
CA LYS A 184 -15.23 -1.50 -20.15
C LYS A 184 -15.44 -2.94 -20.62
#